data_AF-A0A6I2GKT3-F1
#
_entry.id   AF-A0A6I2GKT3-F1
#
_cell.length_a   1.000
_cell.length_b   1.000
_cell.length_c   1.000
_cell.angle_alpha   90.00
_cell.angle_beta   90.00
_cell.angle_gamma   90.00
#
_symmetry.space_group_name_H-M   'P 1'
#
loop_
_entity.id
_entity.type
_entity.pdbx_description
1 polymer ?
#
loop_
_entity_poly.entity_id
_entity_poly.type
_entity_poly.pdbx_seq_one_letter_code
_entity_poly.pdbx_strand_id
1 'polypeptide(L)'
;MHRSPLAAFSLLALLGPLLLLPACKGDEGPERLARADARYEALVESGLQAAPQAAGPDPRLTALIQEYEAIPRDSKAWPQAQKRLEALRALSHRPPPRPLAVPGATGPGASAADLQRAACARLAEQLGAAPPGGRPALEKALGECRERQARYEAHEHAEDEGAAHPALPDGGAAPHPAP
;
A
#
# COMPACT_ATOMS: atom_id res chain seq x y z
N MET A 1 2.07 46.56 78.15
CA MET A 1 3.01 47.13 77.17
C MET A 1 4.15 46.12 76.95
N HIS A 2 3.97 44.98 76.27
CA HIS A 2 3.88 44.73 74.81
C HIS A 2 5.05 45.28 73.98
N ARG A 3 5.99 44.38 73.61
CA ARG A 3 6.70 44.36 72.32
C ARG A 3 7.37 42.99 72.14
N SER A 4 6.72 42.10 71.39
CA SER A 4 7.17 41.54 70.10
C SER A 4 7.32 40.01 70.29
N PRO A 5 7.22 39.12 69.28
CA PRO A 5 7.50 39.35 67.86
C PRO A 5 6.67 38.49 66.85
N LEU A 6 7.06 38.57 65.57
CA LEU A 6 6.88 37.56 64.50
C LEU A 6 5.51 37.41 63.80
N ALA A 7 5.61 37.00 62.53
CA ALA A 7 4.58 36.45 61.64
C ALA A 7 3.95 37.41 60.61
N ALA A 8 4.80 38.15 59.89
CA ALA A 8 4.46 38.71 58.57
C ALA A 8 4.80 37.71 57.45
N PHE A 9 4.30 36.47 57.47
CA PHE A 9 4.47 35.52 56.36
C PHE A 9 3.49 34.36 56.56
N SER A 10 2.25 34.46 56.07
CA SER A 10 1.36 33.30 55.82
C SER A 10 -0.03 33.74 55.37
N LEU A 11 -0.16 34.23 54.14
CA LEU A 11 -1.50 34.30 53.52
C LEU A 11 -1.51 34.13 51.99
N LEU A 12 -0.34 34.06 51.34
CA LEU A 12 -0.24 33.84 49.88
C LEU A 12 0.07 32.38 49.49
N ALA A 13 -0.09 31.42 50.41
CA ALA A 13 0.26 30.01 50.19
C ALA A 13 -0.96 29.06 50.21
N LEU A 14 -2.18 29.57 50.03
CA LEU A 14 -3.41 28.75 50.02
C LEU A 14 -4.22 28.82 48.71
N LEU A 15 -3.66 29.37 47.65
CA LEU A 15 -4.29 29.49 46.32
C LEU A 15 -3.48 28.79 45.21
N GLY A 16 -2.61 27.85 45.59
CA GLY A 16 -1.61 27.24 44.69
C GLY A 16 -1.90 25.83 44.14
N PRO A 17 -2.63 24.91 44.80
CA PRO A 17 -2.74 23.55 44.26
C PRO A 17 -4.04 23.26 43.51
N LEU A 18 -4.97 24.21 43.37
CA LEU A 18 -6.30 23.94 42.78
C LEU A 18 -6.38 23.98 41.25
N LEU A 19 -5.24 24.11 40.55
CA LEU A 19 -5.19 24.30 39.08
C LEU A 19 -4.59 23.10 38.31
N LEU A 20 -4.37 21.95 38.94
CA LEU A 20 -3.53 20.90 38.34
C LEU A 20 -4.22 19.63 37.83
N LEU A 21 -5.53 19.48 37.86
CA LEU A 21 -6.16 18.30 37.24
C LEU A 21 -7.58 18.60 36.72
N PRO A 22 -7.79 19.15 35.50
CA PRO A 22 -8.91 18.66 34.74
C PRO A 22 -8.63 17.18 34.49
N ALA A 23 -9.48 16.35 35.06
CA ALA A 23 -9.44 14.90 34.97
C ALA A 23 -9.09 14.44 33.55
N CYS A 24 -7.92 13.81 33.43
CA CYS A 24 -7.62 12.88 32.36
C CYS A 24 -8.70 11.79 32.37
N LYS A 25 -9.76 11.95 31.58
CA LYS A 25 -10.46 10.79 31.03
C LYS A 25 -9.35 9.96 30.38
N GLY A 26 -9.14 8.74 30.89
CA GLY A 26 -8.07 7.87 30.40
C GLY A 26 -8.11 7.79 28.88
N ASP A 27 -7.00 8.13 28.24
CA ASP A 27 -6.85 7.99 26.79
C ASP A 27 -6.89 6.49 26.48
N GLU A 28 -8.03 6.01 26.00
CA GLU A 28 -8.20 4.60 25.58
C GLU A 28 -7.56 4.32 24.20
N GLY A 29 -7.14 5.36 23.48
CA GLY A 29 -6.63 5.19 22.12
C GLY A 29 -5.36 4.34 22.01
N PRO A 30 -4.38 4.42 22.94
CA PRO A 30 -3.24 3.50 22.97
C PRO A 30 -3.65 2.04 23.11
N GLU A 31 -4.64 1.73 23.96
CA GLU A 31 -5.13 0.35 24.09
C GLU A 31 -5.86 -0.12 22.83
N ARG A 32 -6.68 0.76 22.23
CA ARG A 32 -7.37 0.45 20.97
C ARG A 32 -6.37 0.21 19.83
N LEU A 33 -5.31 1.01 19.77
CA LEU A 33 -4.23 0.84 18.81
C LEU A 33 -3.52 -0.50 19.01
N ALA A 34 -3.14 -0.85 20.24
CA ALA A 34 -2.47 -2.11 20.54
C ALA A 34 -3.33 -3.33 20.16
N ARG A 35 -4.65 -3.27 20.40
CA ARG A 35 -5.59 -4.33 19.99
C ARG A 35 -5.68 -4.45 18.47
N ALA A 36 -5.79 -3.33 17.76
CA ALA A 36 -5.83 -3.32 16.30
C ALA A 36 -4.52 -3.84 15.70
N ASP A 37 -3.37 -3.46 16.26
CA ASP A 37 -2.04 -3.94 15.84
C ASP A 37 -1.90 -5.46 16.06
N ALA A 38 -2.33 -5.99 17.21
CA ALA A 38 -2.31 -7.44 17.46
C ALA A 38 -3.22 -8.21 16.47
N ARG A 39 -4.38 -7.64 16.13
CA ARG A 39 -5.29 -8.22 15.14
C ARG A 39 -4.69 -8.17 13.73
N TYR A 40 -4.00 -7.09 13.39
CA TYR A 40 -3.26 -6.98 12.14
C TYR A 40 -2.18 -8.08 12.04
N GLU A 41 -1.38 -8.28 13.09
CA GLU A 41 -0.35 -9.34 13.10
C GLU A 41 -0.96 -10.73 12.92
N ALA A 42 -2.04 -11.05 13.65
CA ALA A 42 -2.75 -12.32 13.49
C ALA A 42 -3.30 -12.51 12.07
N LEU A 43 -3.79 -11.43 11.44
CA LEU A 43 -4.24 -11.48 10.06
C LEU A 43 -3.08 -11.73 9.09
N VAL A 44 -1.94 -11.06 9.27
CA VAL A 44 -0.74 -11.28 8.46
C VAL A 44 -0.27 -12.73 8.56
N GLU A 45 -0.19 -13.29 9.78
CA GLU A 45 0.16 -14.69 10.01
C GLU A 45 -0.82 -15.66 9.34
N SER A 46 -2.13 -15.34 9.38
CA SER A 46 -3.17 -16.13 8.71
C SER A 46 -3.18 -16.00 7.17
N GLY A 47 -2.25 -15.22 6.60
CA GLY A 47 -2.17 -15.01 5.16
C GLY A 47 -3.16 -13.94 4.66
N LEU A 48 -3.23 -12.77 5.31
CA LEU A 48 -3.97 -11.61 4.80
C LEU A 48 -3.62 -11.27 3.34
N GLN A 49 -2.40 -11.56 2.91
CA GLN A 49 -1.92 -11.36 1.54
C GLN A 49 -2.33 -12.48 0.56
N ALA A 50 -2.81 -13.62 1.08
CA ALA A 50 -3.15 -14.82 0.31
C ALA A 50 -4.62 -14.85 -0.14
N ALA A 51 -5.44 -13.88 0.28
CA ALA A 51 -6.79 -13.75 -0.24
C ALA A 51 -6.72 -13.48 -1.76
N PRO A 52 -7.45 -14.25 -2.59
CA PRO A 52 -7.44 -14.03 -4.03
C PRO A 52 -7.93 -12.62 -4.34
N GLN A 53 -7.08 -11.79 -4.93
CA GLN A 53 -7.40 -10.40 -5.30
C GLN A 53 -8.56 -10.31 -6.32
N ALA A 54 -8.94 -11.45 -6.93
CA ALA A 54 -10.12 -11.60 -7.79
C ALA A 54 -11.46 -11.63 -7.02
N ALA A 55 -11.45 -11.81 -5.69
CA ALA A 55 -12.66 -11.97 -4.87
C ALA A 55 -13.25 -10.65 -4.33
N GLY A 56 -12.67 -9.50 -4.68
CA GLY A 56 -13.06 -8.19 -4.14
C GLY A 56 -12.38 -7.86 -2.80
N PRO A 57 -12.83 -6.80 -2.10
CA PRO A 57 -12.21 -6.33 -0.85
C PRO A 57 -12.28 -7.41 0.25
N ASP A 58 -11.15 -7.74 0.89
CA ASP A 58 -11.15 -8.70 2.01
C ASP A 58 -11.96 -8.12 3.20
N PRO A 59 -13.04 -8.80 3.65
CA PRO A 59 -13.87 -8.31 4.75
C PRO A 59 -13.10 -8.21 6.08
N ARG A 60 -12.07 -9.04 6.28
CA ARG A 60 -11.20 -9.00 7.47
C ARG A 60 -10.33 -7.74 7.48
N LEU A 61 -9.82 -7.35 6.31
CA LEU A 61 -9.09 -6.09 6.12
C LEU A 61 -10.00 -4.88 6.33
N THR A 62 -11.23 -4.95 5.81
CA THR A 62 -12.24 -3.90 6.00
C THR A 62 -12.58 -3.70 7.48
N ALA A 63 -12.79 -4.79 8.23
CA ALA A 63 -13.04 -4.73 9.66
C ALA A 63 -11.86 -4.11 10.44
N LEU A 64 -10.63 -4.46 10.07
CA LEU A 64 -9.43 -3.89 10.68
C LEU A 64 -9.33 -2.38 10.41
N ILE A 65 -9.64 -1.91 9.20
CA ILE A 65 -9.69 -0.48 8.87
C ILE A 65 -10.69 0.25 9.80
N GLN A 66 -11.88 -0.31 10.01
CA GLN A 66 -12.86 0.28 10.93
C GLN A 66 -12.36 0.38 12.37
N GLU A 67 -11.57 -0.60 12.84
CA GLU A 67 -10.98 -0.56 14.18
C GLU A 67 -9.98 0.58 14.36
N TYR A 68 -9.10 0.81 13.36
CA TYR A 68 -8.20 1.95 13.40
C TYR A 68 -8.95 3.29 13.25
N GLU A 69 -10.04 3.34 12.48
CA GLU A 69 -10.88 4.55 12.36
C GLU A 69 -11.62 4.88 13.67
N ALA A 70 -11.92 3.87 14.50
CA ALA A 70 -12.58 4.04 15.80
C ALA A 70 -11.65 4.57 16.91
N ILE A 71 -10.36 4.82 16.62
CA ILE A 71 -9.43 5.45 17.55
C ILE A 71 -9.77 6.95 17.65
N PRO A 72 -9.98 7.51 18.86
CA PRO A 72 -10.35 8.91 19.02
C PRO A 72 -9.31 9.86 18.43
N ARG A 73 -9.76 10.93 17.75
CA ARG A 73 -8.87 11.91 17.08
C ARG A 73 -8.04 12.74 18.06
N ASP A 74 -8.54 12.89 19.28
CA ASP A 74 -7.90 13.56 20.41
C ASP A 74 -6.92 12.66 21.17
N SER A 75 -6.82 11.37 20.81
CA SER A 75 -5.87 10.44 21.39
C SER A 75 -4.44 10.71 20.93
N LYS A 76 -3.47 10.42 21.81
CA LYS A 76 -2.05 10.40 21.48
C LYS A 76 -1.70 9.32 20.44
N ALA A 77 -2.51 8.29 20.34
CA ALA A 77 -2.34 7.18 19.38
C ALA A 77 -2.82 7.52 17.96
N TRP A 78 -3.59 8.61 17.79
CA TRP A 78 -4.19 8.98 16.51
C TRP A 78 -3.19 9.13 15.33
N PRO A 79 -2.02 9.78 15.49
CA PRO A 79 -1.06 9.91 14.39
C PRO A 79 -0.52 8.55 13.91
N GLN A 80 -0.36 7.59 14.82
CA GLN A 80 0.10 6.25 14.47
C GLN A 80 -1.01 5.44 13.80
N ALA A 81 -2.25 5.56 14.31
CA ALA A 81 -3.43 4.96 13.68
C ALA A 81 -3.64 5.43 12.23
N GLN A 82 -3.47 6.74 11.98
CA GLN A 82 -3.53 7.33 10.64
C GLN A 82 -2.50 6.72 9.68
N LYS A 83 -1.24 6.61 10.10
CA LYS A 83 -0.19 5.96 9.29
C LYS A 83 -0.54 4.51 8.95
N ARG A 84 -1.10 3.77 9.91
CA ARG A 84 -1.57 2.39 9.68
C ARG A 84 -2.74 2.36 8.70
N LEU A 85 -3.71 3.26 8.85
CA LEU A 85 -4.87 3.37 7.95
C LEU A 85 -4.46 3.64 6.50
N GLU A 86 -3.53 4.56 6.27
CA GLU A 86 -3.03 4.84 4.92
C GLU A 86 -2.40 3.61 4.28
N ALA A 87 -1.56 2.88 5.03
CA ALA A 87 -0.95 1.65 4.56
C ALA A 87 -1.99 0.55 4.25
N LEU A 88 -2.98 0.34 5.13
CA LEU A 88 -4.04 -0.65 4.93
C LEU A 88 -4.94 -0.32 3.73
N ARG A 89 -5.22 0.97 3.51
CA ARG A 89 -5.97 1.42 2.33
C ARG A 89 -5.17 1.21 1.05
N ALA A 90 -3.86 1.45 1.07
CA ALA A 90 -3.01 1.17 -0.09
C ALA A 90 -3.02 -0.32 -0.47
N LEU A 91 -3.02 -1.21 0.52
CA LEU A 91 -3.15 -2.67 0.29
C LEU A 91 -4.51 -3.04 -0.32
N SER A 92 -5.59 -2.37 0.11
CA SER A 92 -6.95 -2.63 -0.37
C SER A 92 -7.15 -2.25 -1.84
N HIS A 93 -6.36 -1.31 -2.36
CA HIS A 93 -6.44 -0.84 -3.76
C HIS A 93 -5.38 -1.46 -4.66
N ARG A 94 -4.58 -2.42 -4.18
CA ARG A 94 -3.53 -3.03 -4.99
C ARG A 94 -4.18 -3.88 -6.10
N PRO A 95 -3.95 -3.56 -7.39
CA PRO A 95 -4.48 -4.37 -8.48
C PRO A 95 -3.87 -5.78 -8.44
N PRO A 96 -4.60 -6.81 -8.95
CA PRO A 96 -4.07 -8.17 -9.03
C PRO A 96 -2.69 -8.17 -9.69
N PRO A 97 -1.71 -8.95 -9.18
CA PRO A 97 -0.44 -9.09 -9.85
C PRO A 97 -0.73 -9.53 -11.28
N ARG A 98 -0.17 -8.79 -12.24
CA ARG A 98 -0.31 -9.12 -13.66
C ARG A 98 0.10 -10.59 -13.83
N PRO A 99 -0.71 -11.42 -14.51
CA PRO A 99 -0.32 -12.80 -14.76
C PRO A 99 1.07 -12.80 -15.40
N LEU A 100 1.98 -13.65 -14.90
CA LEU A 100 3.28 -13.87 -15.52
C LEU A 100 3.03 -14.05 -17.01
N ALA A 101 3.65 -13.21 -17.84
CA ALA A 101 3.35 -13.05 -19.25
C ALA A 101 3.15 -14.40 -19.95
N VAL A 102 1.90 -14.83 -20.08
CA VAL A 102 1.55 -15.97 -20.93
C VAL A 102 1.41 -15.35 -22.32
N PRO A 103 2.26 -15.73 -23.30
CA PRO A 103 2.12 -15.20 -24.65
C PRO A 103 0.69 -15.43 -25.16
N GLY A 104 -0.04 -14.36 -25.45
CA GLY A 104 -1.42 -14.42 -25.94
C GLY A 104 -2.54 -14.34 -24.88
N ALA A 105 -2.24 -14.01 -23.62
CA ALA A 105 -3.29 -13.74 -22.63
C ALA A 105 -4.10 -12.50 -23.02
N THR A 106 -5.41 -12.68 -23.22
CA THR A 106 -6.38 -11.61 -23.56
C THR A 106 -7.43 -11.40 -22.46
N GLY A 107 -7.21 -11.99 -21.29
CA GLY A 107 -8.14 -11.97 -20.15
C GLY A 107 -8.06 -10.69 -19.31
N PRO A 108 -8.85 -10.61 -18.22
CA PRO A 108 -8.79 -9.49 -17.28
C PRO A 108 -7.36 -9.24 -16.78
N GLY A 109 -6.86 -8.01 -16.96
CA GLY A 109 -5.48 -7.63 -16.62
C GLY A 109 -4.48 -7.73 -17.78
N ALA A 110 -4.91 -8.12 -18.99
CA ALA A 110 -4.09 -8.04 -20.19
C ALA A 110 -3.81 -6.58 -20.57
N SER A 111 -2.56 -6.28 -20.92
CA SER A 111 -2.17 -4.94 -21.30
C SER A 111 -2.57 -4.60 -22.73
N ALA A 112 -2.50 -3.32 -23.10
CA ALA A 112 -2.69 -2.91 -24.50
C ALA A 112 -1.65 -3.56 -25.42
N ALA A 113 -0.40 -3.75 -24.93
CA ALA A 113 0.63 -4.48 -25.66
C ALA A 113 0.29 -5.98 -25.83
N ASP A 114 -0.31 -6.62 -24.83
CA ASP A 114 -0.74 -8.03 -24.92
C ASP A 114 -1.86 -8.24 -25.95
N LEU A 115 -2.86 -7.36 -25.94
CA LEU A 115 -3.94 -7.36 -26.93
C LEU A 115 -3.39 -7.12 -28.34
N GLN A 116 -2.43 -6.20 -28.48
CA GLN A 116 -1.79 -5.92 -29.76
C GLN A 116 -0.96 -7.11 -30.26
N ARG A 117 -0.20 -7.78 -29.39
CA ARG A 117 0.53 -9.01 -29.70
C ARG A 117 -0.39 -10.12 -30.20
N ALA A 118 -1.53 -10.32 -29.55
CA ALA A 118 -2.53 -11.29 -29.97
C ALA A 118 -3.12 -10.95 -31.36
N ALA A 119 -3.37 -9.67 -31.64
CA ALA A 119 -3.84 -9.22 -32.95
C ALA A 119 -2.82 -9.49 -34.06
N CYS A 120 -1.53 -9.23 -33.81
CA CYS A 120 -0.48 -9.50 -34.79
C CYS A 120 -0.26 -11.01 -35.02
N ALA A 121 -0.41 -11.84 -33.98
CA ALA A 121 -0.36 -13.29 -34.10
C ALA A 121 -1.46 -13.82 -35.04
N ARG A 122 -2.70 -13.33 -34.89
CA ARG A 122 -3.82 -13.71 -35.78
C ARG A 122 -3.58 -13.30 -37.25
N LEU A 123 -2.96 -12.14 -37.49
CA LEU A 123 -2.59 -11.72 -38.84
C LEU A 123 -1.50 -12.63 -39.44
N ALA A 124 -0.53 -13.06 -38.63
CA ALA A 124 0.50 -13.99 -39.07
C ALA A 124 -0.07 -15.37 -39.41
N GLU A 125 -1.01 -15.88 -38.60
CA GLU A 125 -1.74 -17.12 -38.89
C GLU A 125 -2.52 -17.02 -40.21
N GLN A 126 -3.25 -15.91 -40.41
CA GLN A 126 -3.98 -15.66 -41.66
C GLN A 126 -3.04 -15.61 -42.86
N LEU A 127 -1.86 -14.98 -42.73
CA LEU A 127 -0.87 -14.93 -43.79
C LEU A 127 -0.29 -16.33 -44.13
N GLY A 128 -0.12 -17.17 -43.11
CA GLY A 128 0.29 -18.57 -43.28
C GLY A 128 -0.74 -19.42 -44.03
N ALA A 129 -2.02 -19.14 -43.82
CA ALA A 129 -3.15 -19.83 -44.45
C ALA A 129 -3.63 -19.21 -45.78
N ALA A 130 -3.17 -18.01 -46.13
CA ALA A 130 -3.69 -17.26 -47.27
C ALA A 130 -3.18 -17.74 -48.64
N PRO A 131 -4.04 -17.76 -49.68
CA PRO A 131 -3.61 -17.99 -51.05
C PRO A 131 -2.76 -16.82 -51.57
N PRO A 132 -1.91 -17.04 -52.59
CA PRO A 132 -0.90 -16.07 -53.04
C PRO A 132 -1.45 -14.68 -53.41
N GLY A 133 -2.69 -14.59 -53.92
CA GLY A 133 -3.33 -13.31 -54.24
C GLY A 133 -3.70 -12.45 -53.02
N GLY A 134 -3.86 -13.05 -51.83
CA GLY A 134 -4.23 -12.32 -50.60
C GLY A 134 -3.04 -11.98 -49.70
N ARG A 135 -1.87 -12.57 -49.96
CA ARG A 135 -0.67 -12.41 -49.12
C ARG A 135 -0.14 -10.97 -49.04
N PRO A 136 -0.06 -10.18 -50.14
CA PRO A 136 0.51 -8.84 -50.08
C PRO A 136 -0.25 -7.89 -49.14
N ALA A 137 -1.59 -8.02 -49.10
CA ALA A 137 -2.41 -7.24 -48.20
C ALA A 137 -2.20 -7.62 -46.73
N LEU A 138 -2.07 -8.93 -46.46
CA LEU A 138 -1.81 -9.45 -45.11
C LEU A 138 -0.39 -9.16 -44.62
N GLU A 139 0.61 -9.20 -45.51
CA GLU A 139 1.99 -8.78 -45.21
C GLU A 139 2.04 -7.31 -44.81
N LYS A 140 1.37 -6.44 -45.56
CA LYS A 140 1.25 -5.01 -45.21
C LYS A 140 0.55 -4.82 -43.86
N ALA A 141 -0.59 -5.48 -43.65
CA ALA A 141 -1.33 -5.38 -42.38
C ALA A 141 -0.50 -5.89 -41.19
N LEU A 142 0.27 -6.96 -41.36
CA LEU A 142 1.17 -7.50 -40.34
C LEU A 142 2.32 -6.54 -40.04
N GLY A 143 2.89 -5.89 -41.06
CA GLY A 143 3.89 -4.82 -40.91
C GLY A 143 3.37 -3.67 -40.05
N GLU A 144 2.22 -3.11 -40.40
CA GLU A 144 1.58 -2.03 -39.63
C GLU A 144 1.22 -2.47 -38.20
N CYS A 145 0.87 -3.74 -38.01
CA CYS A 145 0.58 -4.30 -36.69
C CYS A 145 1.82 -4.31 -35.79
N ARG A 146 2.97 -4.72 -36.32
CA ARG A 146 4.26 -4.77 -35.60
C ARG A 146 4.77 -3.38 -35.25
N GLU A 147 4.59 -2.40 -36.13
CA GLU A 147 4.94 -1.00 -35.82
C GLU A 147 4.10 -0.46 -34.65
N ARG A 148 2.79 -0.76 -34.60
CA ARG A 148 1.95 -0.38 -33.47
C ARG A 148 2.36 -1.10 -32.18
N GLN A 149 2.71 -2.38 -32.26
CA GLN A 149 3.20 -3.15 -31.11
C GLN A 149 4.46 -2.51 -30.50
N ALA A 150 5.44 -2.13 -31.32
CA ALA A 150 6.66 -1.48 -30.84
C ALA A 150 6.37 -0.18 -30.08
N ARG A 151 5.32 0.56 -30.44
CA ARG A 151 4.89 1.76 -29.70
C ARG A 151 4.33 1.40 -28.32
N TYR A 152 3.46 0.41 -28.24
CA TYR A 152 2.91 -0.03 -26.94
C TYR A 152 4.00 -0.56 -26.00
N GLU A 153 4.95 -1.35 -26.52
CA GLU A 153 6.08 -1.87 -25.74
C GLU A 153 7.00 -0.73 -25.24
N ALA A 154 7.29 0.27 -26.08
CA ALA A 154 8.07 1.44 -25.68
C ALA A 154 7.39 2.26 -24.57
N HIS A 155 6.06 2.35 -24.58
CA HIS A 155 5.32 3.04 -23.53
C HIS A 155 5.31 2.27 -22.21
N GLU A 156 5.14 0.94 -22.22
CA GLU A 156 5.13 0.14 -20.99
C GLU A 156 6.47 0.16 -20.24
N HIS A 157 7.60 0.23 -20.95
CA HIS A 157 8.92 0.33 -20.33
C HIS A 157 9.22 1.68 -19.67
N ALA A 158 8.53 2.75 -20.07
CA ALA A 158 8.75 4.08 -19.49
C ALA A 158 8.02 4.27 -18.15
N GLU A 159 6.98 3.49 -17.87
CA GLU A 159 6.15 3.65 -16.67
C GLU A 159 6.71 2.93 -15.44
N ASP A 160 7.58 1.93 -15.62
CA ASP A 160 8.24 1.18 -14.53
C ASP A 160 9.48 1.90 -13.96
N GLU A 161 10.04 2.91 -14.63
CA GLU A 161 11.18 3.70 -14.08
C GLU A 161 10.76 4.75 -13.03
N GLY A 162 9.46 4.87 -12.73
CA GLY A 162 8.92 5.76 -11.68
C GLY A 162 8.69 5.08 -10.33
N ALA A 163 8.68 3.74 -10.28
CA ALA A 163 8.52 2.99 -9.04
C ALA A 163 9.89 2.73 -8.43
N ALA A 164 10.46 3.77 -7.83
CA ALA A 164 11.57 3.63 -6.90
C ALA A 164 11.21 2.57 -5.85
N HIS A 165 11.75 1.36 -5.99
CA HIS A 165 11.95 0.49 -4.85
C HIS A 165 12.75 1.31 -3.84
N PRO A 166 12.28 1.52 -2.59
CA PRO A 166 13.19 1.98 -1.57
C PRO A 166 14.29 0.94 -1.50
N ALA A 167 15.50 1.35 -1.88
CA ALA A 167 16.71 0.58 -1.69
C ALA A 167 16.69 0.08 -0.24
N LEU A 168 16.62 -1.24 -0.07
CA LEU A 168 16.93 -1.87 1.20
C LEU A 168 18.28 -1.30 1.65
N PRO A 169 18.41 -0.76 2.88
CA PRO A 169 19.73 -0.38 3.37
C PRO A 169 20.59 -1.64 3.37
N ASP A 170 21.74 -1.55 2.69
CA ASP A 170 22.81 -2.53 2.71
C ASP A 170 23.05 -2.94 4.17
N GLY A 171 22.58 -4.14 4.52
CA GLY A 171 22.87 -4.77 5.79
C GLY A 171 24.35 -5.10 5.78
N GLY A 172 25.16 -4.19 6.34
CA GLY A 172 26.60 -4.36 6.50
C GLY A 172 26.91 -5.75 7.06
N ALA A 173 27.51 -6.58 6.22
CA ALA A 173 28.12 -7.82 6.63
C ALA A 173 29.24 -7.49 7.63
N ALA A 174 29.03 -7.81 8.89
CA ALA A 174 30.09 -7.82 9.88
C ALA A 174 31.17 -8.83 9.45
N PRO A 175 32.47 -8.49 9.51
CA PRO A 175 33.52 -9.45 9.20
C PRO A 175 33.56 -10.55 10.27
N HIS A 176 33.49 -11.80 9.82
CA HIS A 176 33.76 -12.97 10.64
C HIS A 176 35.24 -12.97 11.10
N PRO A 177 35.55 -13.29 12.37
CA PRO A 177 36.91 -13.63 12.75
C PRO A 177 37.25 -15.04 12.24
N ALA A 178 38.38 -15.15 11.53
CA ALA A 178 38.96 -16.43 11.12
C ALA A 178 39.57 -17.16 12.34
N PRO A 179 39.68 -18.51 12.29
CA PRO A 179 40.27 -19.32 13.35
C PRO A 179 41.79 -19.14 13.49
#